data_AF-A0A1M6SV47-F1
#
_entry.id   AF-A0A1M6SV47-F1
#
_cell.length_a   1.000
_cell.length_b   1.000
_cell.length_c   1.000
_cell.angle_alpha   90.00
_cell.angle_beta   90.00
_cell.angle_gamma   90.00
#
_symmetry.space_group_name_H-M   'P 1'
#
loop_
_entity.id
_entity.type
_entity.pdbx_description
1 polymer ?
#
loop_
_entity_poly.entity_id
_entity_poly.type
_entity_poly.pdbx_seq_one_letter_code
_entity_poly.pdbx_strand_id
1 'polypeptide(L)'
;MPAPLPPPPSPALKGASASAAALLALALCAPGTAAADTTTDPLEGNRGFLVVVEGDATLAGNESEGPVAVGGDLSFGAYNVAAHTPGSYVAPGDEHPSALVVNGSVDLGSSSGDLKVLQSGLVKVGEPGGSEISTTDANGAEVATVIAAPGAREAAPRISLTTRQSRDSVVAEAFDVAALFPAHRQRSAGMAACDTTVEPLRTGGGGAAVPPFGSGANVTLPLEEGANVWNVDARDLADLEVITFEDAPSAQAPLLVNVDTSGVDGDFAWRTPNMAGIGLAQARHILFNFPGASAVTFTEDSRTLEGTVYAPDARVRWLSPSNIEGAVVAASFEHGSPEEGITGNGELHNGDFRGELPLCGGGGEEPGTPEGPEPTPGTEEPGEPEQEPTPGGKPEEEAPASGAPDAESPAPVDASEGALPVTGANVALLVAGALAAVAAGTAAVVAARRRRA
;
A
#
# COMPACT_ATOMS: atom_id res chain seq x y z
N MET A 1 -79.01 62.62 25.17
CA MET A 1 -78.39 61.28 25.13
C MET A 1 -78.39 60.81 23.67
N PRO A 2 -77.34 60.12 23.22
CA PRO A 2 -76.41 60.63 22.22
C PRO A 2 -76.74 60.27 20.76
N ALA A 3 -76.31 61.14 19.85
CA ALA A 3 -76.34 61.03 18.40
C ALA A 3 -75.05 60.34 17.86
N PRO A 4 -75.05 59.84 16.60
CA PRO A 4 -74.12 58.81 16.14
C PRO A 4 -72.75 59.34 15.69
N LEU A 5 -71.74 58.46 15.76
CA LEU A 5 -70.34 58.71 15.39
C LEU A 5 -70.13 58.75 13.85
N PRO A 6 -69.16 59.54 13.36
CA PRO A 6 -68.86 59.73 11.94
C PRO A 6 -67.90 58.68 11.34
N PRO A 7 -67.83 58.55 10.00
CA PRO A 7 -67.01 57.56 9.29
C PRO A 7 -65.51 57.90 9.24
N PRO A 8 -64.64 56.90 9.01
CA PRO A 8 -63.19 57.09 8.98
C PRO A 8 -62.69 57.76 7.67
N PRO A 9 -61.63 58.59 7.75
CA PRO A 9 -61.06 59.28 6.60
C PRO A 9 -60.02 58.44 5.83
N SER A 10 -60.02 58.60 4.51
CA SER A 10 -58.95 58.15 3.60
C SER A 10 -57.72 59.07 3.71
N PRO A 11 -56.48 58.57 3.65
CA PRO A 11 -55.31 59.41 3.44
C PRO A 11 -54.90 59.44 1.97
N ALA A 12 -54.91 60.66 1.43
CA ALA A 12 -54.35 61.04 0.14
C ALA A 12 -52.81 61.15 0.19
N LEU A 13 -52.21 60.89 -0.97
CA LEU A 13 -50.83 61.18 -1.34
C LEU A 13 -50.40 62.61 -1.00
N LYS A 14 -49.19 62.77 -0.46
CA LYS A 14 -48.29 63.91 -0.73
C LYS A 14 -46.86 63.41 -0.84
N GLY A 15 -46.30 63.51 -2.04
CA GLY A 15 -44.87 63.34 -2.29
C GLY A 15 -44.13 64.68 -2.19
N ALA A 16 -42.85 64.60 -1.82
CA ALA A 16 -41.79 65.50 -2.26
C ALA A 16 -40.41 64.91 -1.88
N SER A 17 -39.55 64.80 -2.90
CA SER A 17 -38.08 64.93 -2.88
C SER A 17 -37.23 63.98 -2.04
N ALA A 18 -36.48 63.10 -2.72
CA ALA A 18 -35.02 63.18 -2.80
C ALA A 18 -34.49 62.12 -3.78
N SER A 19 -33.93 62.57 -4.91
CA SER A 19 -33.05 61.78 -5.76
C SER A 19 -31.62 61.89 -5.24
N ALA A 20 -30.93 60.79 -4.95
CA ALA A 20 -29.47 60.67 -5.04
C ALA A 20 -28.98 59.23 -4.81
N ALA A 21 -28.27 58.71 -5.82
CA ALA A 21 -27.23 57.68 -5.72
C ALA A 21 -27.59 56.28 -5.16
N ALA A 22 -28.24 55.45 -5.97
CA ALA A 22 -28.02 54.00 -5.90
C ALA A 22 -26.74 53.67 -6.68
N LEU A 23 -25.59 53.67 -5.98
CA LEU A 23 -24.35 53.10 -6.47
C LEU A 23 -24.55 51.59 -6.62
N LEU A 24 -24.62 51.15 -7.88
CA LEU A 24 -24.61 49.76 -8.29
C LEU A 24 -23.24 49.18 -7.94
N ALA A 25 -23.10 48.57 -6.75
CA ALA A 25 -21.95 47.75 -6.42
C ALA A 25 -22.04 46.44 -7.20
N LEU A 26 -21.59 46.45 -8.46
CA LEU A 26 -21.11 45.23 -9.11
C LEU A 26 -19.89 44.78 -8.30
N ALA A 27 -20.09 43.87 -7.35
CA ALA A 27 -19.00 43.08 -6.84
C ALA A 27 -18.46 42.28 -8.04
N LEU A 28 -17.31 42.69 -8.56
CA LEU A 28 -16.49 41.81 -9.39
C LEU A 28 -16.07 40.65 -8.49
N CYS A 29 -16.84 39.56 -8.49
CA CYS A 29 -16.27 38.28 -8.15
C CYS A 29 -15.18 38.03 -9.19
N ALA A 30 -13.92 38.25 -8.81
CA ALA A 30 -12.83 37.65 -9.55
C ALA A 30 -13.16 36.15 -9.65
N PRO A 31 -13.10 35.53 -10.85
CA PRO A 31 -13.14 34.08 -10.91
C PRO A 31 -12.03 33.60 -9.99
N GLY A 32 -12.40 32.88 -8.92
CA GLY A 32 -11.41 32.18 -8.13
C GLY A 32 -10.61 31.35 -9.12
N THR A 33 -9.30 31.60 -9.19
CA THR A 33 -8.39 30.67 -9.85
C THR A 33 -8.63 29.34 -9.16
N ALA A 34 -9.30 28.41 -9.85
CA ALA A 34 -9.34 27.02 -9.41
C ALA A 34 -7.89 26.63 -9.16
N ALA A 35 -7.56 26.28 -7.93
CA ALA A 35 -6.24 25.74 -7.63
C ALA A 35 -6.06 24.56 -8.59
N ALA A 36 -4.93 24.51 -9.29
CA ALA A 36 -4.64 23.36 -10.12
C ALA A 36 -4.55 22.14 -9.18
N ASP A 37 -5.34 21.11 -9.48
CA ASP A 37 -5.24 19.84 -8.75
C ASP A 37 -3.82 19.32 -8.91
N THR A 38 -3.11 19.21 -7.79
CA THR A 38 -1.77 18.62 -7.76
C THR A 38 -1.93 17.11 -7.62
N THR A 39 -1.14 16.33 -8.34
CA THR A 39 -1.15 14.88 -8.23
C THR A 39 0.05 14.40 -7.41
N THR A 40 -0.09 13.25 -6.73
CA THR A 40 0.98 12.63 -5.95
C THR A 40 0.93 11.11 -6.08
N ASP A 41 2.08 10.45 -6.01
CA ASP A 41 2.12 9.04 -5.63
C ASP A 41 1.78 8.95 -4.12
N PRO A 42 0.69 8.26 -3.74
CA PRO A 42 0.29 8.13 -2.33
C PRO A 42 1.34 7.40 -1.48
N LEU A 43 2.13 6.51 -2.08
CA LEU A 43 3.16 5.72 -1.42
C LEU A 43 4.55 6.36 -1.52
N GLU A 44 4.63 7.60 -2.03
CA GLU A 44 5.89 8.34 -2.06
C GLU A 44 6.48 8.43 -0.65
N GLY A 45 7.73 8.00 -0.50
CA GLY A 45 8.41 7.94 0.80
C GLY A 45 8.35 6.59 1.49
N ASN A 46 7.56 5.61 1.00
CA ASN A 46 7.56 4.24 1.53
C ASN A 46 8.89 3.51 1.30
N ARG A 47 9.84 4.06 0.51
CA ARG A 47 11.16 3.46 0.23
C ARG A 47 11.07 2.03 -0.33
N GLY A 48 9.99 1.70 -1.03
CA GLY A 48 9.75 0.36 -1.59
C GLY A 48 9.29 -0.68 -0.55
N PHE A 49 8.78 -0.24 0.60
CA PHE A 49 8.10 -1.09 1.58
C PHE A 49 6.63 -1.31 1.22
N LEU A 50 6.20 -2.58 1.19
CA LEU A 50 4.80 -2.97 0.92
C LEU A 50 3.91 -2.66 2.13
N VAL A 51 4.46 -2.83 3.33
CA VAL A 51 3.79 -2.50 4.59
C VAL A 51 4.63 -1.48 5.34
N VAL A 52 4.03 -0.33 5.68
CA VAL A 52 4.67 0.75 6.44
C VAL A 52 3.76 1.11 7.62
N VAL A 53 4.29 0.98 8.83
CA VAL A 53 3.53 1.14 10.08
C VAL A 53 4.23 2.14 11.00
N GLU A 54 3.51 3.14 11.52
CA GLU A 54 4.10 4.20 12.36
C GLU A 54 4.55 3.67 13.72
N GLY A 55 3.67 2.93 14.38
CA GLY A 55 3.88 2.31 15.68
C GLY A 55 4.01 0.81 15.55
N ASP A 56 3.32 0.09 16.43
CA ASP A 56 3.50 -1.34 16.60
C ASP A 56 2.84 -2.16 15.50
N ALA A 57 3.40 -3.34 15.25
CA ALA A 57 2.84 -4.32 14.33
C ALA A 57 2.79 -5.73 14.94
N THR A 58 1.74 -6.46 14.57
CA THR A 58 1.57 -7.90 14.82
C THR A 58 1.47 -8.63 13.49
N LEU A 59 2.45 -9.49 13.21
CA LEU A 59 2.50 -10.29 11.98
C LEU A 59 2.22 -11.77 12.29
N ALA A 60 0.95 -12.15 12.29
CA ALA A 60 0.49 -13.49 12.63
C ALA A 60 -0.33 -14.19 11.53
N GLY A 61 -0.55 -13.52 10.38
CA GLY A 61 -1.13 -14.08 9.17
C GLY A 61 -0.22 -15.10 8.49
N ASN A 62 -0.35 -15.31 7.17
CA ASN A 62 0.53 -16.24 6.46
C ASN A 62 1.84 -15.56 6.02
N GLU A 63 1.74 -14.50 5.22
CA GLU A 63 2.90 -13.83 4.65
C GLU A 63 2.67 -12.42 4.12
N SER A 64 3.78 -11.72 3.91
CA SER A 64 3.92 -10.56 3.05
C SER A 64 4.90 -10.89 1.93
N GLU A 65 4.44 -10.81 0.68
CA GLU A 65 5.27 -11.00 -0.51
C GLU A 65 6.36 -9.92 -0.63
N GLY A 66 6.09 -8.74 -0.09
CA GLY A 66 7.02 -7.62 -0.05
C GLY A 66 7.64 -7.38 1.33
N PRO A 67 8.57 -6.42 1.40
CA PRO A 67 9.21 -6.00 2.65
C PRO A 67 8.26 -5.23 3.59
N VAL A 68 8.58 -5.25 4.89
CA VAL A 68 7.80 -4.65 5.98
C VAL A 68 8.64 -3.66 6.80
N ALA A 69 8.12 -2.48 7.07
CA ALA A 69 8.73 -1.46 7.93
C ALA A 69 7.79 -1.10 9.10
N VAL A 70 8.31 -1.19 10.32
CA VAL A 70 7.59 -0.97 11.58
C VAL A 70 8.34 0.10 12.38
N GLY A 71 7.66 1.18 12.74
CA GLY A 71 8.25 2.26 13.53
C GLY A 71 8.24 2.01 15.05
N GLY A 72 7.36 1.13 15.53
CA GLY A 72 7.30 0.67 16.92
C GLY A 72 7.86 -0.74 17.12
N ASP A 73 7.25 -1.46 18.06
CA ASP A 73 7.60 -2.84 18.40
C ASP A 73 6.94 -3.84 17.43
N LEU A 74 7.60 -4.98 17.22
CA LEU A 74 7.09 -6.09 16.42
C LEU A 74 6.80 -7.31 17.29
N SER A 75 5.58 -7.83 17.20
CA SER A 75 5.24 -9.19 17.62
C SER A 75 4.83 -10.05 16.42
N PHE A 76 4.95 -11.37 16.51
CA PHE A 76 4.69 -12.24 15.37
C PHE A 76 4.21 -13.65 15.72
N GLY A 77 3.55 -14.29 14.76
CA GLY A 77 3.35 -15.73 14.67
C GLY A 77 4.29 -16.38 13.65
N ALA A 78 3.98 -17.59 13.20
CA ALA A 78 4.66 -18.14 12.03
C ALA A 78 4.29 -17.30 10.80
N TYR A 79 5.26 -16.62 10.20
CA TYR A 79 5.02 -15.61 9.15
C TYR A 79 6.19 -15.54 8.16
N ASN A 80 5.94 -15.32 6.87
CA ASN A 80 7.00 -15.02 5.90
C ASN A 80 7.01 -13.53 5.53
N VAL A 81 8.18 -12.90 5.58
CA VAL A 81 8.42 -11.55 5.06
C VAL A 81 9.25 -11.66 3.78
N ALA A 82 8.93 -10.81 2.81
CA ALA A 82 9.57 -10.77 1.51
C ALA A 82 9.49 -12.10 0.75
N ALA A 83 8.32 -12.76 0.74
CA ALA A 83 8.16 -14.03 0.05
C ALA A 83 8.46 -13.96 -1.46
N HIS A 84 8.22 -12.80 -2.08
CA HIS A 84 8.46 -12.56 -3.50
C HIS A 84 9.62 -11.58 -3.77
N THR A 85 9.74 -10.49 -3.01
CA THR A 85 10.80 -9.49 -3.19
C THR A 85 11.31 -8.94 -1.86
N PRO A 86 12.63 -8.74 -1.68
CA PRO A 86 13.18 -8.09 -0.49
C PRO A 86 13.03 -6.56 -0.52
N GLY A 87 12.46 -5.99 -1.59
CA GLY A 87 12.35 -4.54 -1.78
C GLY A 87 13.57 -3.92 -2.42
N SER A 88 13.70 -2.59 -2.26
CA SER A 88 14.79 -1.81 -2.86
C SER A 88 15.58 -0.95 -1.86
N TYR A 89 15.08 -0.78 -0.63
CA TYR A 89 15.78 -0.01 0.38
C TYR A 89 17.01 -0.76 0.89
N VAL A 90 18.20 -0.17 0.70
CA VAL A 90 19.46 -0.66 1.26
C VAL A 90 19.87 0.29 2.38
N ALA A 91 19.98 -0.25 3.61
CA ALA A 91 20.43 0.55 4.75
C ALA A 91 21.91 0.94 4.61
N PRO A 92 22.33 2.09 5.19
CA PRO A 92 23.74 2.48 5.16
C PRO A 92 24.67 1.37 5.67
N GLY A 93 25.69 1.06 4.88
CA GLY A 93 26.68 0.03 5.21
C GLY A 93 26.33 -1.40 4.75
N ASP A 94 25.13 -1.63 4.22
CA ASP A 94 24.75 -2.91 3.62
C ASP A 94 24.91 -2.93 2.10
N GLU A 95 24.95 -4.13 1.54
CA GLU A 95 24.97 -4.39 0.10
C GLU A 95 23.66 -4.99 -0.43
N HIS A 96 22.75 -5.39 0.47
CA HIS A 96 21.48 -6.05 0.14
C HIS A 96 20.30 -5.29 0.74
N PRO A 97 19.09 -5.38 0.14
CA PRO A 97 17.92 -4.71 0.68
C PRO A 97 17.56 -5.18 2.09
N SER A 98 17.12 -4.25 2.94
CA SER A 98 16.47 -4.58 4.21
C SER A 98 15.01 -4.91 3.95
N ALA A 99 14.67 -6.19 4.10
CA ALA A 99 13.32 -6.70 3.89
C ALA A 99 12.42 -6.53 5.12
N LEU A 100 13.02 -6.42 6.31
CA LEU A 100 12.31 -6.13 7.55
C LEU A 100 13.04 -5.01 8.30
N VAL A 101 12.35 -3.93 8.60
CA VAL A 101 12.84 -2.85 9.45
C VAL A 101 11.92 -2.73 10.64
N VAL A 102 12.49 -2.77 11.85
CA VAL A 102 11.81 -2.53 13.12
C VAL A 102 12.60 -1.45 13.85
N ASN A 103 12.04 -0.25 13.99
CA ASN A 103 12.71 0.83 14.74
C ASN A 103 12.66 0.60 16.25
N GLY A 104 11.64 -0.08 16.77
CA GLY A 104 11.56 -0.50 18.16
C GLY A 104 12.24 -1.84 18.43
N SER A 105 11.63 -2.63 19.32
CA SER A 105 12.06 -3.95 19.74
C SER A 105 11.29 -5.08 19.08
N VAL A 106 11.84 -6.28 19.14
CA VAL A 106 11.13 -7.51 18.77
C VAL A 106 10.61 -8.17 20.05
N ASP A 107 9.30 -8.13 20.27
CA ASP A 107 8.66 -8.72 21.46
C ASP A 107 8.54 -10.24 21.31
N LEU A 108 9.62 -10.93 21.64
CA LEU A 108 9.67 -12.39 21.69
C LEU A 108 8.76 -12.99 22.78
N GLY A 109 8.33 -12.20 23.78
CA GLY A 109 7.44 -12.69 24.85
C GLY A 109 5.99 -12.86 24.38
N SER A 110 5.56 -11.97 23.50
CA SER A 110 4.23 -12.00 22.87
C SER A 110 4.21 -12.71 21.51
N SER A 111 5.38 -13.17 21.04
CA SER A 111 5.52 -13.85 19.75
C SER A 111 5.44 -15.38 19.85
N SER A 112 5.22 -16.03 18.71
CA SER A 112 5.22 -17.48 18.55
C SER A 112 5.75 -17.88 17.17
N GLY A 113 6.15 -19.15 17.00
CA GLY A 113 6.55 -19.66 15.68
C GLY A 113 7.88 -19.12 15.15
N ASP A 114 8.02 -19.12 13.82
CA ASP A 114 9.23 -18.72 13.10
C ASP A 114 8.84 -17.67 12.06
N LEU A 115 9.29 -16.42 12.26
CA LEU A 115 9.17 -15.38 11.25
C LEU A 115 10.36 -15.50 10.30
N LYS A 116 10.11 -15.77 9.03
CA LYS A 116 11.16 -15.98 8.04
C LYS A 116 11.34 -14.76 7.16
N VAL A 117 12.57 -14.29 7.05
CA VAL A 117 12.93 -13.22 6.11
C VAL A 117 13.60 -13.84 4.90
N LEU A 118 12.87 -13.81 3.78
CA LEU A 118 13.19 -14.55 2.56
C LEU A 118 13.97 -13.69 1.55
N GLN A 119 14.26 -14.28 0.38
CA GLN A 119 14.90 -13.61 -0.76
C GLN A 119 16.23 -12.92 -0.45
N SER A 120 17.01 -13.47 0.49
CA SER A 120 18.26 -12.87 0.99
C SER A 120 18.09 -11.44 1.53
N GLY A 121 16.87 -11.08 1.94
CA GLY A 121 16.57 -9.82 2.60
C GLY A 121 17.24 -9.73 3.97
N LEU A 122 17.67 -8.51 4.32
CA LEU A 122 18.27 -8.20 5.61
C LEU A 122 17.23 -7.71 6.61
N VAL A 123 17.59 -7.75 7.90
CA VAL A 123 16.76 -7.26 9.00
C VAL A 123 17.44 -6.09 9.69
N LYS A 124 16.65 -5.11 10.13
CA LYS A 124 17.09 -4.03 11.02
C LYS A 124 16.24 -4.02 12.27
N VAL A 125 16.89 -4.00 13.44
CA VAL A 125 16.22 -3.90 14.76
C VAL A 125 16.88 -2.78 15.56
N GLY A 126 16.12 -1.73 15.86
CA GLY A 126 16.62 -0.57 16.60
C GLY A 126 16.94 -0.90 18.06
N GLU A 127 16.07 -1.67 18.72
CA GLU A 127 16.24 -2.06 20.12
C GLU A 127 16.35 -3.59 20.29
N PRO A 128 17.52 -4.19 19.98
CA PRO A 128 17.70 -5.65 20.01
C PRO A 128 17.80 -6.22 21.44
N GLY A 129 17.46 -5.44 22.48
CA GLY A 129 17.50 -5.86 23.88
C GLY A 129 16.66 -7.13 24.09
N GLY A 130 17.16 -8.07 24.90
CA GLY A 130 16.46 -9.34 25.12
C GLY A 130 16.57 -10.35 23.97
N SER A 131 17.23 -10.00 22.86
CA SER A 131 17.49 -10.90 21.73
C SER A 131 18.98 -11.22 21.55
N GLU A 132 19.27 -12.44 21.14
CA GLU A 132 20.55 -12.91 20.63
C GLU A 132 20.50 -12.99 19.10
N ILE A 133 21.49 -12.38 18.46
CA ILE A 133 21.68 -12.42 17.00
C ILE A 133 22.84 -13.39 16.75
N SER A 134 22.53 -14.53 16.14
CA SER A 134 23.47 -15.63 15.96
C SER A 134 23.70 -15.95 14.49
N THR A 135 24.97 -16.10 14.10
CA THR A 135 25.41 -16.53 12.76
C THR A 135 26.11 -17.89 12.80
N THR A 136 26.17 -18.53 13.96
CA THR A 136 26.77 -19.84 14.17
C THR A 136 25.77 -20.78 14.82
N ASP A 137 25.84 -22.06 14.48
CA ASP A 137 25.04 -23.11 15.13
C ASP A 137 25.73 -23.63 16.42
N ALA A 138 25.09 -24.60 17.09
CA ALA A 138 25.62 -25.20 18.32
C ALA A 138 26.94 -26.00 18.13
N ASN A 139 27.33 -26.30 16.89
CA ASN A 139 28.58 -26.96 16.53
C ASN A 139 29.68 -25.95 16.15
N GLY A 140 29.37 -24.65 16.14
CA GLY A 140 30.28 -23.59 15.70
C GLY A 140 30.38 -23.46 14.18
N ALA A 141 29.47 -24.08 13.42
CA ALA A 141 29.42 -23.90 11.98
C ALA A 141 28.73 -22.58 11.62
N GLU A 142 29.29 -21.86 10.65
CA GLU A 142 28.73 -20.62 10.13
C GLU A 142 27.45 -20.89 9.32
N VAL A 143 26.36 -20.23 9.69
CA VAL A 143 24.99 -20.46 9.20
C VAL A 143 24.27 -19.14 8.93
N ALA A 144 23.03 -19.21 8.43
CA ALA A 144 22.19 -18.03 8.25
C ALA A 144 21.81 -17.41 9.61
N THR A 145 21.52 -16.12 9.61
CA THR A 145 21.26 -15.36 10.85
C THR A 145 19.93 -15.77 11.48
N VAL A 146 19.94 -15.91 12.80
CA VAL A 146 18.73 -16.07 13.61
C VAL A 146 18.73 -15.04 14.73
N ILE A 147 17.59 -14.39 14.94
CA ILE A 147 17.30 -13.51 16.07
C ILE A 147 16.32 -14.24 16.98
N ALA A 148 16.72 -14.58 18.19
CA ALA A 148 15.91 -15.35 19.15
C ALA A 148 16.25 -14.95 20.59
N ALA A 149 15.56 -15.51 21.58
CA ALA A 149 15.97 -15.33 22.97
C ALA A 149 17.40 -15.91 23.20
N PRO A 150 18.17 -15.41 24.19
CA PRO A 150 19.51 -15.90 24.46
C PRO A 150 19.56 -17.42 24.69
N GLY A 151 20.43 -18.10 23.95
CA GLY A 151 20.58 -19.56 23.94
C GLY A 151 19.45 -20.33 23.25
N ALA A 152 18.50 -19.64 22.60
CA ALA A 152 17.27 -20.22 22.06
C ALA A 152 17.22 -20.24 20.52
N ARG A 153 18.36 -20.18 19.82
CA ARG A 153 18.44 -20.21 18.34
C ARG A 153 17.54 -21.26 17.69
N GLU A 154 17.54 -22.47 18.22
CA GLU A 154 16.81 -23.62 17.65
C GLU A 154 15.36 -23.72 18.16
N ALA A 155 14.94 -22.81 19.04
CA ALA A 155 13.59 -22.75 19.60
C ALA A 155 12.78 -21.57 19.03
N ALA A 156 11.46 -21.71 19.04
CA ALA A 156 10.54 -20.62 18.79
C ALA A 156 10.22 -19.88 20.10
N PRO A 157 9.85 -18.58 20.06
CA PRO A 157 9.81 -17.73 18.86
C PRO A 157 11.18 -17.27 18.39
N ARG A 158 11.33 -17.11 17.07
CA ARG A 158 12.54 -16.57 16.44
C ARG A 158 12.25 -15.91 15.09
N ILE A 159 13.19 -15.06 14.66
CA ILE A 159 13.29 -14.57 13.29
C ILE A 159 14.44 -15.30 12.60
N SER A 160 14.18 -15.92 11.46
CA SER A 160 15.16 -16.67 10.67
C SER A 160 15.39 -16.00 9.31
N LEU A 161 16.65 -15.70 8.98
CA LEU A 161 17.03 -15.19 7.66
C LEU A 161 17.44 -16.35 6.75
N THR A 162 17.34 -16.12 5.44
CA THR A 162 17.90 -17.01 4.40
C THR A 162 19.37 -16.70 4.06
N THR A 163 19.94 -15.67 4.70
CA THR A 163 21.30 -15.19 4.49
C THR A 163 22.02 -14.98 5.82
N ARG A 164 23.34 -14.82 5.76
CA ARG A 164 24.15 -14.40 6.91
C ARG A 164 24.24 -12.88 6.93
N GLN A 165 23.89 -12.30 8.07
CA GLN A 165 23.96 -10.89 8.39
C GLN A 165 24.67 -10.73 9.74
N SER A 166 25.68 -9.88 9.79
CA SER A 166 26.43 -9.63 11.03
C SER A 166 25.55 -8.92 12.07
N ARG A 167 25.91 -9.05 13.35
CA ARG A 167 25.25 -8.32 14.44
C ARG A 167 25.28 -6.81 14.19
N ASP A 168 26.43 -6.28 13.78
CA ASP A 168 26.61 -4.85 13.49
C ASP A 168 25.67 -4.36 12.38
N SER A 169 25.43 -5.19 11.35
CA SER A 169 24.45 -4.87 10.32
C SER A 169 23.01 -4.95 10.86
N VAL A 170 22.65 -5.95 11.67
CA VAL A 170 21.29 -6.05 12.23
C VAL A 170 20.91 -4.85 13.10
N VAL A 171 21.87 -4.33 13.88
CA VAL A 171 21.63 -3.23 14.83
C VAL A 171 22.03 -1.85 14.28
N ALA A 172 22.51 -1.80 13.04
CA ALA A 172 22.80 -0.54 12.37
C ALA A 172 21.51 0.24 12.14
N GLU A 173 21.61 1.57 12.25
CA GLU A 173 20.46 2.46 12.06
C GLU A 173 19.85 2.29 10.66
N ALA A 174 18.53 2.14 10.63
CA ALA A 174 17.72 2.31 9.43
C ALA A 174 17.17 3.74 9.36
N PHE A 175 16.21 4.00 8.47
CA PHE A 175 15.45 5.24 8.50
C PHE A 175 14.43 5.24 9.65
N ASP A 176 14.06 6.43 10.10
CA ASP A 176 12.94 6.63 11.03
C ASP A 176 11.62 6.46 10.25
N VAL A 177 10.91 5.36 10.51
CA VAL A 177 9.62 5.05 9.88
C VAL A 177 8.54 6.02 10.35
N ALA A 178 8.53 6.39 11.63
CA ALA A 178 7.53 7.30 12.18
C ALA A 178 7.64 8.71 11.57
N ALA A 179 8.85 9.13 11.22
CA ALA A 179 9.10 10.40 10.53
C ALA A 179 8.42 10.49 9.14
N LEU A 180 7.96 9.38 8.55
CA LEU A 180 7.22 9.38 7.28
C LEU A 180 5.74 9.81 7.44
N PHE A 181 5.16 9.60 8.62
CA PHE A 181 3.71 9.68 8.81
C PHE A 181 3.11 11.09 8.74
N PRO A 182 3.80 12.18 9.13
CA PRO A 182 3.29 13.53 8.87
C PRO A 182 2.94 13.77 7.38
N ALA A 183 3.80 13.30 6.46
CA ALA A 183 3.54 13.40 5.02
C ALA A 183 2.40 12.46 4.59
N HIS A 184 2.33 11.25 5.16
CA HIS A 184 1.24 10.34 4.84
C HIS A 184 -0.14 10.88 5.24
N ARG A 185 -0.26 11.46 6.44
CA ARG A 185 -1.47 12.13 6.93
C ARG A 185 -1.85 13.32 6.06
N GLN A 186 -0.88 14.16 5.71
CA GLN A 186 -1.12 15.31 4.82
C GLN A 186 -1.68 14.86 3.46
N ARG A 187 -1.11 13.80 2.86
CA ARG A 187 -1.62 13.22 1.62
C ARG A 187 -3.01 12.61 1.79
N SER A 188 -3.25 11.87 2.88
CA SER A 188 -4.56 11.29 3.19
C SER A 188 -5.64 12.38 3.26
N ALA A 189 -5.37 13.47 3.96
CA ALA A 189 -6.27 14.60 4.08
C ALA A 189 -6.49 15.33 2.74
N GLY A 190 -5.41 15.52 1.94
CA GLY A 190 -5.52 16.14 0.62
C GLY A 190 -6.32 15.30 -0.37
N MET A 191 -6.14 13.98 -0.39
CA MET A 191 -6.97 13.05 -1.18
C MET A 191 -8.44 13.08 -0.74
N ALA A 192 -8.68 13.15 0.58
CA ALA A 192 -10.03 13.19 1.16
C ALA A 192 -10.83 14.47 0.83
N ALA A 193 -10.13 15.56 0.53
CA ALA A 193 -10.77 16.83 0.17
C ALA A 193 -11.21 16.92 -1.30
N CYS A 194 -10.98 15.86 -2.10
CA CYS A 194 -11.42 15.81 -3.49
C CYS A 194 -12.91 15.51 -3.62
N ASP A 195 -13.58 16.20 -4.53
CA ASP A 195 -14.98 15.93 -4.86
C ASP A 195 -15.14 14.58 -5.57
N THR A 196 -16.30 13.94 -5.41
CA THR A 196 -16.62 12.69 -6.11
C THR A 196 -16.68 12.94 -7.61
N THR A 197 -15.95 12.13 -8.39
CA THR A 197 -15.98 12.16 -9.86
C THR A 197 -16.59 10.89 -10.47
N VAL A 198 -16.67 9.79 -9.72
CA VAL A 198 -17.36 8.56 -10.16
C VAL A 198 -18.61 8.30 -9.32
N GLU A 199 -19.75 8.19 -10.00
CA GLU A 199 -21.02 7.80 -9.38
C GLU A 199 -21.29 6.30 -9.62
N PRO A 200 -21.48 5.49 -8.56
CA PRO A 200 -21.80 4.08 -8.73
C PRO A 200 -23.12 3.87 -9.48
N LEU A 201 -23.18 2.85 -10.34
CA LEU A 201 -24.38 2.41 -11.05
C LEU A 201 -24.94 1.13 -10.45
N ARG A 202 -26.25 0.91 -10.54
CA ARG A 202 -26.85 -0.39 -10.19
C ARG A 202 -26.39 -1.44 -11.20
N THR A 203 -25.79 -2.53 -10.72
CA THR A 203 -25.32 -3.62 -11.58
C THR A 203 -26.43 -4.16 -12.48
N GLY A 204 -26.17 -4.24 -13.78
CA GLY A 204 -27.10 -4.76 -14.80
C GLY A 204 -28.26 -3.82 -15.16
N GLY A 205 -28.44 -2.70 -14.45
CA GLY A 205 -29.51 -1.72 -14.69
C GLY A 205 -29.03 -0.39 -15.28
N GLY A 206 -27.74 -0.05 -15.12
CA GLY A 206 -27.11 1.16 -15.69
C GLY A 206 -27.57 2.51 -15.10
N GLY A 207 -28.62 2.53 -14.27
CA GLY A 207 -29.03 3.74 -13.55
C GLY A 207 -28.20 3.94 -12.27
N ALA A 208 -28.00 5.20 -11.88
CA ALA A 208 -27.26 5.58 -10.66
C ALA A 208 -27.74 4.79 -9.42
N ALA A 209 -26.79 4.20 -8.70
CA ALA A 209 -26.96 3.63 -7.37
C ALA A 209 -26.72 4.74 -6.36
N VAL A 210 -27.81 5.23 -5.76
CA VAL A 210 -27.77 6.34 -4.80
C VAL A 210 -27.84 5.75 -3.38
N PRO A 211 -26.91 6.14 -2.48
CA PRO A 211 -27.00 5.82 -1.06
C PRO A 211 -28.32 6.32 -0.40
N PRO A 212 -28.76 5.71 0.71
CA PRO A 212 -28.11 4.61 1.39
C PRO A 212 -28.23 3.30 0.59
N PHE A 213 -27.17 2.51 0.56
CA PHE A 213 -27.23 1.18 -0.05
C PHE A 213 -27.99 0.22 0.85
N GLY A 214 -28.67 -0.75 0.25
CA GLY A 214 -29.26 -1.84 1.01
C GLY A 214 -28.22 -2.95 1.22
N SER A 215 -28.22 -3.58 2.38
CA SER A 215 -27.36 -4.74 2.66
C SER A 215 -27.40 -5.77 1.52
N GLY A 216 -26.23 -6.14 1.03
CA GLY A 216 -26.08 -7.04 -0.11
C GLY A 216 -26.12 -6.33 -1.47
N ALA A 217 -25.91 -5.01 -1.52
CA ALA A 217 -25.98 -4.24 -2.75
C ALA A 217 -24.83 -4.55 -3.70
N ASN A 218 -25.14 -4.53 -5.00
CA ASN A 218 -24.15 -4.68 -6.06
C ASN A 218 -24.08 -3.37 -6.84
N VAL A 219 -22.87 -2.84 -6.98
CA VAL A 219 -22.62 -1.62 -7.72
C VAL A 219 -21.59 -1.85 -8.83
N THR A 220 -21.70 -1.06 -9.87
CA THR A 220 -20.74 -0.99 -10.97
C THR A 220 -20.15 0.41 -11.01
N LEU A 221 -18.82 0.54 -10.97
CA LEU A 221 -18.13 1.81 -11.09
C LEU A 221 -17.77 2.07 -12.56
N PRO A 222 -18.32 3.12 -13.20
CA PRO A 222 -17.96 3.52 -14.56
C PRO A 222 -16.72 4.41 -14.52
N LEU A 223 -15.53 3.80 -14.54
CA LEU A 223 -14.28 4.57 -14.49
C LEU A 223 -14.02 5.27 -15.82
N GLU A 224 -13.58 6.52 -15.77
CA GLU A 224 -13.18 7.30 -16.94
C GLU A 224 -11.65 7.46 -17.00
N GLU A 225 -11.14 7.93 -18.14
CA GLU A 225 -9.72 8.31 -18.27
C GLU A 225 -9.42 9.48 -17.32
N GLY A 226 -8.34 9.35 -16.55
CA GLY A 226 -7.97 10.27 -15.47
C GLY A 226 -8.25 9.68 -14.09
N ALA A 227 -8.00 10.46 -13.05
CA ALA A 227 -8.26 10.01 -11.68
C ALA A 227 -9.75 9.96 -11.37
N ASN A 228 -10.20 8.81 -10.86
CA ASN A 228 -11.57 8.58 -10.44
C ASN A 228 -11.63 8.65 -8.90
N VAL A 229 -12.49 9.52 -8.37
CA VAL A 229 -12.66 9.73 -6.93
C VAL A 229 -14.06 9.29 -6.53
N TRP A 230 -14.14 8.33 -5.62
CA TRP A 230 -15.38 7.91 -5.01
C TRP A 230 -15.36 8.20 -3.52
N ASN A 231 -16.10 9.22 -3.10
CA ASN A 231 -16.36 9.46 -1.68
C ASN A 231 -17.58 8.64 -1.25
N VAL A 232 -17.44 7.85 -0.18
CA VAL A 232 -18.50 6.95 0.31
C VAL A 232 -18.51 6.90 1.83
N ASP A 233 -19.70 6.93 2.42
CA ASP A 233 -19.89 6.68 3.85
C ASP A 233 -19.52 5.23 4.19
N ALA A 234 -18.83 5.02 5.32
CA ALA A 234 -18.41 3.70 5.78
C ALA A 234 -19.59 2.70 5.90
N ARG A 235 -20.76 3.17 6.33
CA ARG A 235 -21.97 2.33 6.41
C ARG A 235 -22.42 1.83 5.04
N ASP A 236 -22.41 2.71 4.05
CA ASP A 236 -22.81 2.38 2.68
C ASP A 236 -21.79 1.43 2.04
N LEU A 237 -20.50 1.68 2.23
CA LEU A 237 -19.45 0.77 1.75
C LEU A 237 -19.58 -0.64 2.36
N ALA A 238 -19.96 -0.74 3.63
CA ALA A 238 -20.17 -2.04 4.31
C ALA A 238 -21.43 -2.78 3.85
N ASP A 239 -22.42 -2.10 3.27
CA ASP A 239 -23.63 -2.72 2.73
C ASP A 239 -23.43 -3.36 1.35
N LEU A 240 -22.26 -3.15 0.73
CA LEU A 240 -21.94 -3.72 -0.58
C LEU A 240 -21.52 -5.19 -0.49
N GLU A 241 -22.05 -5.99 -1.41
CA GLU A 241 -21.66 -7.39 -1.62
C GLU A 241 -20.76 -7.56 -2.84
N VAL A 242 -20.98 -6.75 -3.88
CA VAL A 242 -20.17 -6.78 -5.11
C VAL A 242 -19.86 -5.36 -5.58
N ILE A 243 -18.60 -5.14 -5.94
CA ILE A 243 -18.15 -4.02 -6.77
C ILE A 243 -17.68 -4.61 -8.10
N THR A 244 -18.24 -4.14 -9.21
CA THR A 244 -17.72 -4.40 -10.56
C THR A 244 -17.28 -3.10 -11.21
N PHE A 245 -16.61 -3.21 -12.35
CA PHE A 245 -16.12 -2.06 -13.10
C PHE A 245 -16.64 -2.16 -14.54
N GLU A 246 -17.07 -1.04 -15.15
CA GLU A 246 -17.32 -1.02 -16.61
C GLU A 246 -15.98 -1.08 -17.34
N ASP A 247 -15.08 -0.18 -16.96
CA ASP A 247 -13.68 -0.17 -17.35
C ASP A 247 -12.80 -0.45 -16.13
N ALA A 248 -11.85 -1.38 -16.28
CA ALA A 248 -11.04 -1.84 -15.17
C ALA A 248 -10.04 -0.75 -14.71
N PRO A 249 -9.75 -0.66 -13.39
CA PRO A 249 -8.70 0.21 -12.87
C PRO A 249 -7.37 -0.01 -13.57
N SER A 250 -6.71 1.09 -13.92
CA SER A 250 -5.46 1.07 -14.68
C SER A 250 -4.63 2.31 -14.39
N ALA A 251 -3.40 2.36 -14.92
CA ALA A 251 -2.57 3.56 -14.84
C ALA A 251 -3.21 4.80 -15.50
N GLN A 252 -4.16 4.59 -16.42
CA GLN A 252 -4.88 5.66 -17.13
C GLN A 252 -6.21 6.00 -16.45
N ALA A 253 -6.70 5.13 -15.57
CA ALA A 253 -7.95 5.29 -14.83
C ALA A 253 -7.76 4.79 -13.38
N PRO A 254 -6.90 5.43 -12.56
CA PRO A 254 -6.74 5.05 -11.17
C PRO A 254 -7.99 5.42 -10.36
N LEU A 255 -8.27 4.63 -9.34
CA LEU A 255 -9.40 4.81 -8.43
C LEU A 255 -8.92 5.15 -7.02
N LEU A 256 -9.35 6.30 -6.52
CA LEU A 256 -9.32 6.70 -5.12
C LEU A 256 -10.70 6.47 -4.52
N VAL A 257 -10.78 5.66 -3.47
CA VAL A 257 -11.98 5.50 -2.64
C VAL A 257 -11.71 6.18 -1.30
N ASN A 258 -12.32 7.33 -1.06
CA ASN A 258 -12.29 7.98 0.25
C ASN A 258 -13.45 7.48 1.09
N VAL A 259 -13.13 6.89 2.24
CA VAL A 259 -14.13 6.31 3.14
C VAL A 259 -14.37 7.26 4.31
N ASP A 260 -15.57 7.84 4.38
CA ASP A 260 -15.99 8.65 5.52
C ASP A 260 -16.44 7.75 6.69
N THR A 261 -15.60 7.69 7.72
CA THR A 261 -15.85 6.90 8.94
C THR A 261 -16.53 7.71 10.05
N SER A 262 -16.88 8.99 9.82
CA SER A 262 -17.52 9.84 10.83
C SER A 262 -18.87 9.28 11.28
N GLY A 263 -19.59 8.63 10.38
CA GLY A 263 -20.84 7.95 10.70
C GLY A 263 -20.67 6.84 11.74
N VAL A 264 -19.51 6.19 11.80
CA VAL A 264 -19.20 5.07 12.72
C VAL A 264 -18.18 5.49 13.79
N ASP A 265 -18.12 6.78 14.13
CA ASP A 265 -17.24 7.35 15.16
C ASP A 265 -15.74 7.03 14.93
N GLY A 266 -15.34 6.85 13.66
CA GLY A 266 -13.97 6.52 13.29
C GLY A 266 -13.55 5.06 13.55
N ASP A 267 -14.44 4.19 14.05
CA ASP A 267 -14.20 2.76 14.25
C ASP A 267 -15.01 1.95 13.25
N PHE A 268 -14.35 1.55 12.16
CA PHE A 268 -14.99 0.90 11.03
C PHE A 268 -14.69 -0.59 10.97
N ALA A 269 -15.70 -1.41 11.23
CA ALA A 269 -15.67 -2.84 10.91
C ALA A 269 -16.19 -3.06 9.49
N TRP A 270 -15.33 -3.55 8.60
CA TRP A 270 -15.62 -3.72 7.19
C TRP A 270 -15.45 -5.16 6.75
N ARG A 271 -16.51 -5.71 6.17
CA ARG A 271 -16.44 -6.93 5.38
C ARG A 271 -16.24 -6.55 3.92
N THR A 272 -15.08 -6.82 3.35
CA THR A 272 -14.82 -6.42 1.95
C THR A 272 -15.79 -7.12 0.98
N PRO A 273 -16.33 -6.38 -0.01
CA PRO A 273 -17.18 -6.95 -1.04
C PRO A 273 -16.35 -7.81 -2.00
N ASN A 274 -17.03 -8.56 -2.87
CA ASN A 274 -16.37 -9.20 -4.01
C ASN A 274 -16.05 -8.14 -5.08
N MET A 275 -14.78 -7.95 -5.40
CA MET A 275 -14.33 -7.03 -6.46
C MET A 275 -14.22 -7.80 -7.79
N ALA A 276 -15.36 -8.00 -8.45
CA ALA A 276 -15.48 -8.97 -9.53
C ALA A 276 -14.87 -8.50 -10.85
N GLY A 277 -14.12 -9.39 -11.50
CA GLY A 277 -13.56 -9.18 -12.85
C GLY A 277 -12.20 -8.49 -12.87
N ILE A 278 -11.60 -8.25 -11.70
CA ILE A 278 -10.26 -7.68 -11.54
C ILE A 278 -9.40 -8.59 -10.64
N GLY A 279 -8.10 -8.30 -10.57
CA GLY A 279 -7.14 -8.95 -9.68
C GLY A 279 -5.91 -8.07 -9.45
N LEU A 280 -4.82 -8.65 -8.93
CA LEU A 280 -3.57 -7.95 -8.60
C LEU A 280 -3.07 -6.93 -9.63
N ALA A 281 -3.20 -7.21 -10.93
CA ALA A 281 -2.76 -6.28 -11.97
C ALA A 281 -3.52 -4.95 -11.95
N GLN A 282 -4.81 -4.98 -11.65
CA GLN A 282 -5.69 -3.81 -11.52
C GLN A 282 -5.65 -3.23 -10.11
N ALA A 283 -5.51 -4.09 -9.09
CA ALA A 283 -5.48 -3.69 -7.69
C ALA A 283 -4.42 -2.61 -7.38
N ARG A 284 -3.28 -2.64 -8.10
CA ARG A 284 -2.23 -1.60 -8.08
C ARG A 284 -2.72 -0.21 -8.44
N HIS A 285 -3.93 -0.05 -8.96
CA HIS A 285 -4.50 1.22 -9.37
C HIS A 285 -5.72 1.61 -8.52
N ILE A 286 -5.90 0.95 -7.37
CA ILE A 286 -6.98 1.20 -6.44
C ILE A 286 -6.39 1.54 -5.07
N LEU A 287 -6.82 2.65 -4.48
CA LEU A 287 -6.46 3.04 -3.12
C LEU A 287 -7.71 3.31 -2.30
N PHE A 288 -7.80 2.66 -1.14
CA PHE A 288 -8.80 2.92 -0.11
C PHE A 288 -8.18 3.84 0.96
N ASN A 289 -8.62 5.09 0.98
CA ASN A 289 -8.16 6.12 1.89
C ASN A 289 -9.13 6.24 3.09
N PHE A 290 -8.59 6.17 4.31
CA PHE A 290 -9.34 6.27 5.56
C PHE A 290 -8.89 7.49 6.38
N PRO A 291 -9.21 8.72 5.93
CA PRO A 291 -8.61 9.95 6.45
C PRO A 291 -9.05 10.33 7.86
N GLY A 292 -10.20 9.82 8.32
CA GLY A 292 -10.77 10.11 9.64
C GLY A 292 -10.94 8.89 10.53
N ALA A 293 -10.35 7.75 10.15
CA ALA A 293 -10.46 6.52 10.91
C ALA A 293 -9.47 6.51 12.07
N SER A 294 -9.91 6.02 13.23
CA SER A 294 -9.04 5.62 14.34
C SER A 294 -8.82 4.11 14.37
N ALA A 295 -9.76 3.34 13.80
CA ALA A 295 -9.63 1.91 13.60
C ALA A 295 -10.35 1.45 12.32
N VAL A 296 -9.73 0.52 11.61
CA VAL A 296 -10.32 -0.21 10.48
C VAL A 296 -10.10 -1.70 10.71
N THR A 297 -11.18 -2.44 10.94
CA THR A 297 -11.15 -3.89 11.16
C THR A 297 -11.76 -4.59 9.96
N PHE A 298 -10.93 -5.29 9.19
CA PHE A 298 -11.37 -6.19 8.13
C PHE A 298 -11.79 -7.52 8.76
N THR A 299 -13.09 -7.82 8.70
CA THR A 299 -13.68 -8.97 9.41
C THR A 299 -13.21 -10.31 8.86
N GLU A 300 -13.32 -11.38 9.65
CA GLU A 300 -12.92 -12.75 9.29
C GLU A 300 -13.56 -13.27 7.98
N ASP A 301 -14.73 -12.76 7.62
CA ASP A 301 -15.45 -13.14 6.40
C ASP A 301 -15.26 -12.16 5.23
N SER A 302 -14.30 -11.24 5.35
CA SER A 302 -13.87 -10.37 4.24
C SER A 302 -13.32 -11.22 3.09
N ARG A 303 -13.56 -10.75 1.87
CA ARG A 303 -12.98 -11.30 0.64
C ARG A 303 -11.62 -10.69 0.34
N THR A 304 -10.98 -11.15 -0.73
CA THR A 304 -9.75 -10.52 -1.21
C THR A 304 -9.99 -9.03 -1.46
N LEU A 305 -9.16 -8.18 -0.85
CA LEU A 305 -9.17 -6.76 -1.12
C LEU A 305 -8.28 -6.50 -2.33
N GLU A 306 -8.88 -6.01 -3.42
CA GLU A 306 -8.14 -5.53 -4.58
C GLU A 306 -7.82 -4.05 -4.37
N GLY A 307 -6.66 -3.75 -3.78
CA GLY A 307 -6.23 -2.36 -3.59
C GLY A 307 -5.34 -2.12 -2.38
N THR A 308 -4.79 -0.93 -2.32
CA THR A 308 -3.96 -0.44 -1.21
C THR A 308 -4.83 0.09 -0.07
N VAL A 309 -4.51 -0.30 1.17
CA VAL A 309 -5.10 0.26 2.40
C VAL A 309 -4.24 1.44 2.87
N TYR A 310 -4.82 2.64 2.89
CA TYR A 310 -4.13 3.86 3.28
C TYR A 310 -4.85 4.53 4.45
N ALA A 311 -4.38 4.27 5.66
CA ALA A 311 -5.03 4.68 6.91
C ALA A 311 -3.99 5.18 7.94
N PRO A 312 -3.26 6.27 7.64
CA PRO A 312 -2.10 6.70 8.43
C PRO A 312 -2.40 7.14 9.87
N ASP A 313 -3.68 7.34 10.22
CA ASP A 313 -4.14 7.67 11.58
C ASP A 313 -4.83 6.51 12.29
N ALA A 314 -4.98 5.35 11.63
CA ALA A 314 -5.80 4.25 12.15
C ALA A 314 -4.97 3.02 12.54
N ARG A 315 -5.48 2.31 13.55
CA ARG A 315 -5.16 0.88 13.74
C ARG A 315 -5.86 0.07 12.67
N VAL A 316 -5.11 -0.65 11.84
CA VAL A 316 -5.65 -1.56 10.83
C VAL A 316 -5.53 -3.00 11.31
N ARG A 317 -6.63 -3.75 11.26
CA ARG A 317 -6.65 -5.19 11.58
C ARG A 317 -7.15 -5.98 10.38
N TRP A 318 -6.34 -6.92 9.88
CA TRP A 318 -6.74 -7.88 8.87
C TRP A 318 -6.97 -9.25 9.50
N LEU A 319 -8.24 -9.57 9.75
CA LEU A 319 -8.65 -10.82 10.40
C LEU A 319 -9.10 -11.89 9.38
N SER A 320 -9.15 -11.54 8.11
CA SER A 320 -9.64 -12.43 7.05
C SER A 320 -8.59 -13.47 6.61
N PRO A 321 -9.01 -14.68 6.22
CA PRO A 321 -8.15 -15.64 5.53
C PRO A 321 -7.94 -15.31 4.05
N SER A 322 -8.64 -14.30 3.51
CA SER A 322 -8.43 -13.80 2.16
C SER A 322 -7.21 -12.86 2.11
N ASN A 323 -6.85 -12.43 0.89
CA ASN A 323 -5.64 -11.66 0.65
C ASN A 323 -5.88 -10.16 0.59
N ILE A 324 -4.81 -9.39 0.80
CA ILE A 324 -4.70 -8.00 0.35
C ILE A 324 -3.82 -8.01 -0.90
N GLU A 325 -4.38 -7.59 -2.03
CA GLU A 325 -3.66 -7.44 -3.30
C GLU A 325 -3.17 -5.98 -3.43
N GLY A 326 -2.33 -5.54 -2.50
CA GLY A 326 -1.98 -4.14 -2.35
C GLY A 326 -1.04 -3.85 -1.19
N ALA A 327 -0.70 -2.57 -1.02
CA ALA A 327 0.13 -2.09 0.08
C ALA A 327 -0.72 -1.72 1.31
N VAL A 328 -0.05 -1.56 2.46
CA VAL A 328 -0.65 -1.07 3.70
C VAL A 328 0.18 0.08 4.29
N VAL A 329 -0.47 1.20 4.57
CA VAL A 329 0.07 2.31 5.37
C VAL A 329 -0.86 2.54 6.56
N ALA A 330 -0.38 2.36 7.79
CA ALA A 330 -1.22 2.40 8.98
C ALA A 330 -0.51 2.96 10.22
N ALA A 331 -1.25 3.51 11.18
CA ALA A 331 -0.66 3.93 12.46
C ALA A 331 -0.20 2.71 13.28
N SER A 332 -0.99 1.63 13.28
CA SER A 332 -0.59 0.30 13.77
C SER A 332 -1.24 -0.77 12.92
N PHE A 333 -0.64 -1.96 12.85
CA PHE A 333 -1.11 -3.02 11.95
C PHE A 333 -1.10 -4.40 12.59
N GLU A 334 -2.22 -5.10 12.46
CA GLU A 334 -2.39 -6.48 12.90
C GLU A 334 -2.81 -7.33 11.70
N HIS A 335 -1.88 -8.12 11.15
CA HIS A 335 -2.18 -9.12 10.14
C HIS A 335 -2.35 -10.47 10.84
N GLY A 336 -3.59 -10.91 11.04
CA GLY A 336 -3.91 -11.98 11.98
C GLY A 336 -3.79 -11.54 13.45
N SER A 337 -4.49 -12.22 14.34
CA SER A 337 -4.56 -11.92 15.78
C SER A 337 -4.30 -13.16 16.63
N PRO A 338 -3.10 -13.33 17.21
CA PRO A 338 -2.81 -14.43 18.13
C PRO A 338 -3.75 -14.46 19.35
N GLU A 339 -4.13 -13.28 19.86
CA GLU A 339 -5.04 -13.16 21.01
C GLU A 339 -6.45 -13.69 20.70
N GLU A 340 -6.91 -13.50 19.47
CA GLU A 340 -8.21 -14.01 18.99
C GLU A 340 -8.09 -15.40 18.35
N GLY A 341 -6.89 -16.00 18.32
CA GLY A 341 -6.64 -17.31 17.72
C GLY A 341 -6.63 -17.32 16.19
N ILE A 342 -6.56 -16.15 15.57
CA ILE A 342 -6.56 -15.93 14.12
C ILE A 342 -5.10 -15.89 13.67
N THR A 343 -4.57 -17.01 13.17
CA THR A 343 -3.17 -17.11 12.75
C THR A 343 -3.04 -17.89 11.45
N GLY A 344 -1.98 -17.62 10.67
CA GLY A 344 -1.75 -18.27 9.37
C GLY A 344 -2.81 -17.96 8.31
N ASN A 345 -3.58 -16.88 8.51
CA ASN A 345 -4.65 -16.42 7.64
C ASN A 345 -4.14 -15.33 6.70
N GLY A 346 -4.61 -15.33 5.45
CA GLY A 346 -4.40 -14.25 4.49
C GLY A 346 -2.94 -14.00 4.08
N GLU A 347 -2.78 -13.34 2.95
CA GLU A 347 -1.48 -12.97 2.39
C GLU A 347 -1.54 -11.49 1.97
N LEU A 348 -0.43 -10.77 2.11
CA LEU A 348 -0.22 -9.50 1.39
C LEU A 348 0.56 -9.79 0.12
N HIS A 349 -0.10 -9.70 -1.02
CA HIS A 349 0.54 -9.86 -2.31
C HIS A 349 1.22 -8.55 -2.72
N ASN A 350 2.30 -8.64 -3.49
CA ASN A 350 3.13 -7.49 -3.84
C ASN A 350 2.40 -6.60 -4.86
N GLY A 351 1.44 -5.82 -4.39
CA GLY A 351 0.51 -4.99 -5.16
C GLY A 351 0.73 -3.49 -4.99
N ASP A 352 1.98 -3.03 -4.80
CA ASP A 352 2.30 -1.60 -4.63
C ASP A 352 1.49 -0.73 -5.59
N PHE A 353 0.89 0.32 -5.04
CA PHE A 353 0.13 1.28 -5.83
C PHE A 353 1.01 1.87 -6.94
N ARG A 354 0.42 2.07 -8.12
CA ARG A 354 1.06 2.60 -9.31
C ARG A 354 0.19 3.68 -9.93
N GLY A 355 0.71 4.89 -9.96
CA GLY A 355 0.05 6.04 -10.55
C GLY A 355 0.11 7.22 -9.62
N GLU A 356 -0.61 8.26 -9.99
CA GLU A 356 -0.76 9.45 -9.16
C GLU A 356 -2.25 9.68 -8.87
N LEU A 357 -2.53 10.20 -7.68
CA LEU A 357 -3.86 10.56 -7.23
C LEU A 357 -3.94 12.07 -6.94
N PRO A 358 -5.11 12.68 -7.10
CA PRO A 358 -5.29 14.10 -6.87
C PRO A 358 -5.20 14.45 -5.38
N LEU A 359 -4.64 15.62 -5.10
CA LEU A 359 -4.68 16.31 -3.82
C LEU A 359 -5.51 17.59 -3.99
N CYS A 360 -6.68 17.61 -3.38
CA CYS A 360 -7.60 18.73 -3.44
C CYS A 360 -7.57 19.48 -2.10
N GLY A 361 -7.89 20.78 -2.08
CA GLY A 361 -7.85 21.57 -0.84
C GLY A 361 -6.47 22.14 -0.46
N GLY A 362 -5.56 22.27 -1.44
CA GLY A 362 -4.26 22.95 -1.29
C GLY A 362 -4.40 24.45 -1.01
N GLY A 363 -4.68 24.81 0.23
CA GLY A 363 -4.32 26.09 0.83
C GLY A 363 -3.11 25.92 1.74
N GLY A 364 -2.01 25.39 1.22
CA GLY A 364 -0.73 25.42 1.91
C GLY A 364 -0.02 26.72 1.58
N GLU A 365 0.19 27.59 2.58
CA GLU A 365 1.32 28.51 2.54
C GLU A 365 2.56 27.71 2.10
N GLU A 366 3.26 28.18 1.07
CA GLU A 366 4.63 27.75 0.81
C GLU A 366 5.38 27.79 2.16
N PRO A 367 6.15 26.74 2.52
CA PRO A 367 7.11 26.87 3.60
C PRO A 367 7.97 28.07 3.24
N GLY A 368 7.80 29.18 3.98
CA GLY A 368 8.59 30.37 3.80
C GLY A 368 10.05 29.94 3.76
N THR A 369 10.71 30.21 2.63
CA THR A 369 12.14 30.02 2.51
C THR A 369 12.77 30.65 3.74
N PRO A 370 13.51 29.92 4.60
CA PRO A 370 14.18 30.55 5.72
C PRO A 370 15.11 31.60 5.11
N GLU A 371 14.86 32.88 5.41
CA GLU A 371 15.75 33.96 5.03
C GLU A 371 17.14 33.59 5.55
N GLY A 372 18.01 33.19 4.63
CA GLY A 372 19.40 32.89 4.94
C GLY A 372 20.05 34.13 5.54
N PRO A 373 20.94 33.98 6.54
CA PRO A 373 21.63 35.13 7.12
C PRO A 373 22.41 35.88 6.03
N GLU A 374 22.32 37.21 6.06
CA GLU A 374 23.04 38.13 5.16
C GLU A 374 24.53 37.72 5.01
N PRO A 375 25.08 37.73 3.78
CA PRO A 375 26.46 37.40 3.56
C PRO A 375 27.37 38.45 4.20
N THR A 376 28.22 37.99 5.13
CA THR A 376 29.31 38.81 5.69
C THR A 376 30.43 38.95 4.63
N PRO A 377 31.01 40.14 4.42
CA PRO A 377 32.04 40.34 3.40
C PRO A 377 33.32 39.53 3.65
N GLY A 378 33.90 39.06 2.54
CA GLY A 378 34.96 38.04 2.45
C GLY A 378 36.26 38.30 3.21
N THR A 379 36.90 37.20 3.57
CA THR A 379 38.34 37.11 3.84
C THR A 379 38.91 36.10 2.86
N GLU A 380 39.86 36.55 2.04
CA GLU A 380 40.59 35.75 1.06
C GLU A 380 41.48 34.72 1.77
N GLU A 381 41.50 33.49 1.28
CA GLU A 381 42.50 32.47 1.65
C GLU A 381 43.39 32.15 0.43
N PRO A 382 44.71 31.96 0.59
CA PRO A 382 45.67 31.91 -0.52
C PRO A 382 45.78 30.52 -1.16
N GLY A 383 46.11 30.53 -2.45
CA GLY A 383 46.05 29.39 -3.35
C GLY A 383 47.04 28.24 -3.10
N GLU A 384 46.63 27.08 -3.60
CA GLU A 384 47.38 25.83 -3.66
C GLU A 384 48.05 25.67 -5.04
N PRO A 385 49.33 25.23 -5.12
CA PRO A 385 50.04 25.16 -6.39
C PRO A 385 49.80 23.85 -7.15
N GLU A 386 49.73 24.01 -8.47
CA GLU A 386 49.73 22.97 -9.52
C GLU A 386 50.90 21.97 -9.38
N GLN A 387 50.63 20.68 -9.64
CA GLN A 387 51.64 19.72 -10.04
C GLN A 387 51.33 19.12 -11.42
N GLU A 388 52.38 19.13 -12.26
CA GLU A 388 52.45 18.63 -13.63
C GLU A 388 52.38 17.09 -13.75
N PRO A 389 52.05 16.55 -14.94
CA PRO A 389 51.88 15.12 -15.18
C PRO A 389 53.20 14.43 -15.58
N THR A 390 53.34 13.15 -15.20
CA THR A 390 54.43 12.27 -15.71
C THR A 390 53.85 11.20 -16.66
N PRO A 391 54.51 10.89 -17.80
CA PRO A 391 53.94 10.02 -18.84
C PRO A 391 54.50 8.59 -18.85
N GLY A 392 53.66 7.66 -19.33
CA GLY A 392 54.07 6.61 -20.29
C GLY A 392 54.52 5.25 -19.74
N GLY A 393 53.72 4.21 -20.03
CA GLY A 393 54.15 2.81 -19.94
C GLY A 393 53.07 1.80 -20.36
N LYS A 394 53.13 1.33 -21.61
CA LYS A 394 52.47 0.12 -22.17
C LYS A 394 53.44 -0.40 -23.26
N PRO A 395 53.40 -1.66 -23.76
CA PRO A 395 52.67 -2.86 -23.32
C PRO A 395 53.58 -4.09 -23.13
N GLU A 396 53.08 -5.14 -22.48
CA GLU A 396 53.62 -6.48 -22.70
C GLU A 396 52.48 -7.50 -22.82
N GLU A 397 52.61 -8.30 -23.86
CA GLU A 397 51.67 -9.24 -24.46
C GLU A 397 52.26 -10.64 -24.23
N GLU A 398 51.54 -11.53 -23.55
CA GLU A 398 51.82 -12.97 -23.64
C GLU A 398 50.51 -13.78 -23.58
N ALA A 399 50.34 -14.62 -24.60
CA ALA A 399 49.49 -15.80 -24.67
C ALA A 399 50.32 -16.87 -25.41
N PRO A 400 49.91 -18.16 -25.51
CA PRO A 400 48.91 -18.92 -24.76
C PRO A 400 49.50 -20.24 -24.21
N ALA A 401 48.75 -20.99 -23.38
CA ALA A 401 49.00 -22.43 -23.21
C ALA A 401 47.70 -23.22 -22.97
N SER A 402 47.58 -24.26 -23.80
CA SER A 402 46.54 -25.27 -23.88
C SER A 402 46.67 -26.34 -22.78
N GLY A 403 45.55 -26.89 -22.32
CA GLY A 403 45.52 -28.10 -21.51
C GLY A 403 44.10 -28.59 -21.22
N ALA A 404 43.58 -29.49 -22.06
CA ALA A 404 42.47 -30.38 -21.73
C ALA A 404 42.96 -31.52 -20.82
N PRO A 405 42.07 -32.09 -20.00
CA PRO A 405 41.85 -33.52 -20.15
C PRO A 405 40.37 -33.94 -20.09
N ASP A 406 40.12 -35.03 -20.82
CA ASP A 406 38.94 -35.89 -20.76
C ASP A 406 38.52 -36.29 -19.34
N ALA A 407 37.21 -36.36 -19.10
CA ALA A 407 36.64 -37.17 -18.03
C ALA A 407 35.39 -37.90 -18.53
N GLU A 408 35.45 -39.22 -18.37
CA GLU A 408 34.50 -40.22 -18.81
C GLU A 408 33.11 -40.07 -18.17
N SER A 409 32.10 -40.41 -18.97
CA SER A 409 30.72 -40.64 -18.55
C SER A 409 30.58 -42.01 -17.87
N PRO A 410 29.96 -42.11 -16.68
CA PRO A 410 29.38 -43.35 -16.20
C PRO A 410 27.88 -43.44 -16.55
N ALA A 411 27.48 -44.66 -16.91
CA ALA A 411 26.11 -45.12 -17.14
C ALA A 411 25.29 -45.17 -15.82
N PRO A 412 23.95 -45.20 -15.91
CA PRO A 412 23.06 -44.98 -14.76
C PRO A 412 22.88 -46.24 -13.91
N VAL A 413 22.77 -46.05 -12.60
CA VAL A 413 22.37 -47.06 -11.61
C VAL A 413 20.93 -46.81 -11.15
N ASP A 414 20.11 -47.87 -11.23
CA ASP A 414 18.77 -47.97 -10.66
C ASP A 414 18.83 -48.06 -9.12
N ALA A 415 18.05 -47.21 -8.43
CA ALA A 415 17.40 -47.45 -7.13
C ALA A 415 16.54 -46.20 -6.83
N SER A 416 15.21 -46.26 -6.93
CA SER A 416 14.27 -46.82 -5.94
C SER A 416 14.36 -46.15 -4.56
N GLU A 417 13.30 -45.40 -4.26
CA GLU A 417 12.76 -44.97 -2.95
C GLU A 417 12.86 -43.46 -2.61
N GLY A 418 11.68 -42.81 -2.57
CA GLY A 418 11.41 -41.70 -1.67
C GLY A 418 11.59 -40.27 -2.19
N ALA A 419 11.11 -39.94 -3.39
CA ALA A 419 11.03 -38.54 -3.84
C ALA A 419 9.74 -37.85 -3.35
N LEU A 420 9.93 -36.72 -2.67
CA LEU A 420 8.90 -35.74 -2.29
C LEU A 420 8.26 -35.12 -3.55
N PRO A 421 6.98 -34.70 -3.53
CA PRO A 421 6.31 -34.16 -4.70
C PRO A 421 6.90 -32.81 -5.14
N VAL A 422 7.50 -32.80 -6.33
CA VAL A 422 7.83 -31.61 -7.10
C VAL A 422 6.57 -31.13 -7.82
N THR A 423 5.91 -30.10 -7.32
CA THR A 423 4.80 -29.43 -8.03
C THR A 423 5.36 -28.42 -9.01
N GLY A 424 5.78 -28.94 -10.17
CA GLY A 424 6.29 -28.14 -11.27
C GLY A 424 6.12 -28.89 -12.59
N ALA A 425 4.90 -29.32 -12.89
CA ALA A 425 4.60 -30.08 -14.10
C ALA A 425 3.45 -29.45 -14.90
N ASN A 426 3.81 -28.99 -16.10
CA ASN A 426 3.04 -29.05 -17.34
C ASN A 426 1.82 -28.11 -17.52
N VAL A 427 2.12 -26.80 -17.64
CA VAL A 427 1.22 -25.80 -18.26
C VAL A 427 0.80 -26.21 -19.69
N ALA A 428 1.61 -27.00 -20.40
CA ALA A 428 1.30 -27.47 -21.76
C ALA A 428 0.02 -28.33 -21.87
N LEU A 429 -0.33 -29.09 -20.82
CA LEU A 429 -1.55 -29.91 -20.83
C LEU A 429 -2.82 -29.10 -20.56
N LEU A 430 -2.71 -28.00 -19.79
CA LEU A 430 -3.83 -27.07 -19.55
C LEU A 430 -4.17 -26.26 -20.81
N VAL A 431 -3.16 -25.84 -21.56
CA VAL A 431 -3.35 -25.10 -22.83
C VAL A 431 -3.99 -26.01 -23.90
N ALA A 432 -3.60 -27.28 -23.97
CA ALA A 432 -4.20 -28.24 -24.90
C ALA A 432 -5.68 -28.52 -24.57
N GLY A 433 -6.04 -28.60 -23.29
CA GLY A 433 -7.42 -28.77 -22.83
C GLY A 433 -8.33 -27.58 -23.17
N ALA A 434 -7.83 -26.35 -23.02
CA ALA A 434 -8.58 -25.14 -23.34
C ALA A 434 -8.90 -25.00 -24.84
N LEU A 435 -7.95 -25.34 -25.71
CA LEU A 435 -8.16 -25.29 -27.16
C LEU A 435 -9.19 -26.33 -27.65
N ALA A 436 -9.22 -27.52 -27.04
CA ALA A 436 -10.22 -28.54 -27.36
C ALA A 436 -11.64 -28.11 -26.94
N ALA A 437 -11.78 -27.44 -25.80
CA ALA A 437 -13.07 -26.94 -25.32
C ALA A 437 -13.63 -25.82 -26.21
N VAL A 438 -12.78 -24.90 -26.66
CA VAL A 438 -13.18 -23.81 -27.59
C VAL A 438 -13.61 -24.37 -28.95
N ALA A 439 -12.90 -25.36 -29.48
CA ALA A 439 -13.25 -26.01 -30.73
C ALA A 439 -14.58 -26.78 -30.65
N ALA A 440 -14.84 -27.47 -29.52
CA ALA A 440 -16.11 -28.15 -29.29
C ALA A 440 -17.29 -27.16 -29.15
N GLY A 441 -17.08 -26.03 -28.47
CA GLY A 441 -18.09 -24.98 -28.33
C GLY A 441 -18.46 -24.32 -29.67
N THR A 442 -17.47 -24.01 -30.50
CA THR A 442 -17.72 -23.44 -31.84
C THR A 442 -18.44 -24.42 -32.76
N ALA A 443 -18.10 -25.71 -32.73
CA ALA A 443 -18.80 -26.74 -33.50
C ALA A 443 -20.28 -26.88 -33.07
N ALA A 444 -20.57 -26.81 -31.76
CA ALA A 444 -21.93 -26.88 -31.24
C ALA A 444 -22.79 -25.67 -31.68
N VAL A 445 -22.23 -24.46 -31.65
CA VAL A 445 -22.92 -23.23 -32.10
C VAL A 445 -23.22 -23.27 -33.60
N VAL A 446 -22.28 -23.74 -34.41
CA VAL A 446 -22.47 -23.89 -35.87
C VAL A 446 -23.53 -24.95 -36.18
N ALA A 447 -23.52 -26.08 -35.47
CA ALA A 447 -24.54 -27.12 -35.63
C ALA A 447 -25.94 -26.65 -35.20
N ALA A 448 -26.04 -25.85 -34.13
CA ALA A 448 -27.30 -25.27 -33.67
C ALA A 448 -27.87 -24.24 -34.66
N ARG A 449 -27.01 -23.42 -35.29
CA ARG A 449 -27.43 -22.47 -36.33
C ARG A 449 -27.92 -23.17 -37.61
N ARG A 450 -27.29 -24.28 -38.00
CA ARG A 450 -27.73 -25.09 -39.17
C ARG A 450 -29.05 -25.84 -38.97
N ARG A 451 -29.54 -25.99 -37.74
CA ARG A 451 -30.85 -26.59 -37.46
C ARG A 451 -32.00 -25.56 -37.42
N ARG A 452 -31.68 -24.26 -37.45
CA ARG A 452 -32.66 -23.16 -37.42
C ARG A 452 -32.82 -22.46 -38.78
N ALA A 453 -32.04 -22.85 -39.77
CA ALA A 453 -32.25 -22.55 -41.19
C ALA A 453 -32.73 -23.85 -41.87
#